data_AF-A0AAF0PD37-F1
#
_entry.id   AF-A0AAF0PD37-F1
#
_cell.length_a   1.000
_cell.length_b   1.000
_cell.length_c   1.000
_cell.angle_alpha   90.00
_cell.angle_beta   90.00
_cell.angle_gamma   90.00
#
_symmetry.space_group_name_H-M   'P 1'
#
loop_
_entity.id
_entity.type
_entity.pdbx_description
1 polymer ?
#
loop_
_entity_poly.entity_id
_entity_poly.type
_entity_poly.pdbx_seq_one_letter_code
_entity_poly.pdbx_strand_id
1 'polypeptide(L)'
;MNDDRERWNERYEKRDRELRDDPVGVLERRIETLPDGRALDVATGSGRNALFLAERGYDVDAVDIADEAIETARERADERGLDVDWTRADLAEFDPEPGRYDLIVVSYFAALEFLPDLKEALAAGGVLVSEHHLRSSDPVAGPSTDRYRYRSNDLLRACLDLMVLSYTERQRPTDDGEPVAVATLVARRSSGGTQSYPLVPDDRLEP
;
A
#
# COMPACT_ATOMS: atom_id res chain seq x y z
N MET A 1 -15.04 -16.53 0.46
CA MET A 1 -15.18 -16.07 -0.93
C MET A 1 -16.42 -15.19 -1.13
N ASN A 2 -17.67 -15.65 -0.94
CA ASN A 2 -18.84 -14.76 -1.18
C ASN A 2 -19.05 -13.66 -0.11
N ASP A 3 -18.69 -13.94 1.15
CA ASP A 3 -18.92 -13.04 2.30
C ASP A 3 -18.04 -11.77 2.29
N ASP A 4 -16.75 -11.87 1.94
CA ASP A 4 -15.86 -10.71 1.93
C ASP A 4 -16.19 -9.73 0.80
N ARG A 5 -16.53 -10.24 -0.39
CA ARG A 5 -16.95 -9.40 -1.51
C ARG A 5 -18.22 -8.61 -1.19
N GLU A 6 -19.27 -9.30 -0.73
CA GLU A 6 -20.54 -8.65 -0.36
C GLU A 6 -20.31 -7.59 0.72
N ARG A 7 -19.51 -7.91 1.75
CA ARG A 7 -19.13 -6.97 2.81
C ARG A 7 -18.41 -5.72 2.30
N TRP A 8 -17.50 -5.84 1.34
CA TRP A 8 -16.78 -4.69 0.81
C TRP A 8 -17.63 -3.87 -0.16
N ASN A 9 -18.43 -4.52 -1.02
CA ASN A 9 -19.41 -3.82 -1.87
C ASN A 9 -20.37 -2.99 -1.01
N GLU A 10 -20.99 -3.57 0.02
CA GLU A 10 -21.88 -2.83 0.94
C GLU A 10 -21.18 -1.62 1.60
N ARG A 11 -19.88 -1.73 1.89
CA ARG A 11 -19.10 -0.64 2.49
C ARG A 11 -18.86 0.50 1.49
N TYR A 12 -18.65 0.20 0.22
CA TYR A 12 -18.45 1.21 -0.82
C TYR A 12 -19.78 1.82 -1.31
N GLU A 13 -20.85 1.01 -1.43
CA GLU A 13 -22.20 1.47 -1.79
C GLU A 13 -22.75 2.53 -0.83
N LYS A 14 -22.51 2.33 0.48
CA LYS A 14 -23.01 3.26 1.50
C LYS A 14 -22.36 4.65 1.42
N ARG A 15 -21.36 4.88 0.54
CA ARG A 15 -20.54 6.11 0.45
C ARG A 15 -20.12 6.63 1.83
N ASP A 16 -19.97 5.71 2.79
CA ASP A 16 -20.01 6.00 4.24
C ASP A 16 -18.70 6.59 4.78
N ARG A 17 -17.75 6.85 3.87
CA ARG A 17 -16.59 7.68 4.11
C ARG A 17 -16.41 8.54 2.88
N GLU A 18 -16.38 9.86 3.09
CA GLU A 18 -15.86 10.82 2.13
C GLU A 18 -14.69 10.17 1.38
N LEU A 19 -14.87 10.01 0.07
CA LEU A 19 -13.86 9.37 -0.78
C LEU A 19 -12.57 10.16 -0.58
N ARG A 20 -11.57 9.50 0.01
CA ARG A 20 -10.28 10.17 0.22
C ARG A 20 -9.61 10.32 -1.14
N ASP A 21 -9.30 11.56 -1.49
CA ASP A 21 -8.48 11.87 -2.66
C ASP A 21 -7.00 11.71 -2.34
N ASP A 22 -6.59 12.04 -1.11
CA ASP A 22 -5.18 12.00 -0.76
C ASP A 22 -4.64 10.57 -0.66
N PRO A 23 -3.48 10.28 -1.28
CA PRO A 23 -2.80 9.00 -1.14
C PRO A 23 -2.37 8.77 0.31
N VAL A 24 -1.90 7.56 0.61
CA VAL A 24 -1.24 7.35 1.92
C VAL A 24 -0.03 8.26 2.07
N GLY A 25 0.08 8.93 3.22
CA GLY A 25 1.09 9.98 3.39
C GLY A 25 2.53 9.49 3.26
N VAL A 26 2.82 8.20 3.47
CA VAL A 26 4.16 7.65 3.17
C VAL A 26 4.48 7.66 1.68
N LEU A 27 3.49 7.34 0.84
CA LEU A 27 3.63 7.32 -0.61
C LEU A 27 3.88 8.74 -1.11
N GLU A 28 3.03 9.68 -0.71
CA GLU A 28 3.16 11.10 -1.07
C GLU A 28 4.53 11.67 -0.68
N ARG A 29 4.98 11.47 0.57
CA ARG A 29 6.25 12.01 1.06
C ARG A 29 7.48 11.42 0.38
N ARG A 30 7.37 10.23 -0.21
CA ARG A 30 8.51 9.50 -0.76
C ARG A 30 8.48 9.39 -2.27
N ILE A 31 7.44 9.85 -2.94
CA ILE A 31 7.24 9.65 -4.38
C ILE A 31 8.47 10.04 -5.21
N GLU A 32 9.13 11.16 -4.88
CA GLU A 32 10.35 11.66 -5.55
C GLU A 32 11.60 10.79 -5.33
N THR A 33 11.53 9.78 -4.46
CA THR A 33 12.62 8.87 -4.10
C THR A 33 12.29 7.40 -4.42
N LEU A 34 11.06 7.12 -4.84
CA LEU A 34 10.62 5.80 -5.28
C LEU A 34 11.06 5.59 -6.74
N PRO A 35 11.27 4.34 -7.18
CA PRO A 35 11.57 4.06 -8.58
C PRO A 35 10.35 4.38 -9.45
N ASP A 36 10.58 5.07 -10.57
CA ASP A 36 9.59 5.20 -11.64
C ASP A 36 9.34 3.85 -12.32
N GLY A 37 8.24 3.74 -13.08
CA GLY A 37 7.95 2.57 -13.90
C GLY A 37 6.56 2.01 -13.63
N ARG A 38 6.46 0.68 -13.53
CA ARG A 38 5.18 0.00 -13.33
C ARG A 38 4.86 -0.15 -11.84
N ALA A 39 3.65 0.26 -11.45
CA ALA A 39 3.17 0.17 -10.09
C ALA A 39 1.97 -0.78 -9.94
N LEU A 40 1.87 -1.45 -8.79
CA LEU A 40 0.69 -2.20 -8.35
C LEU A 40 0.09 -1.57 -7.09
N ASP A 41 -1.18 -1.18 -7.12
CA ASP A 41 -1.96 -0.81 -5.93
C ASP A 41 -2.86 -1.97 -5.50
N VAL A 42 -2.52 -2.58 -4.37
CA VAL A 42 -3.16 -3.80 -3.84
C VAL A 42 -4.30 -3.44 -2.90
N ALA A 43 -5.48 -4.02 -3.12
CA ALA A 43 -6.72 -3.65 -2.42
C ALA A 43 -6.94 -2.13 -2.54
N THR A 44 -6.98 -1.66 -3.79
CA THR A 44 -6.93 -0.24 -4.16
C THR A 44 -8.14 0.57 -3.64
N GLY A 45 -9.24 -0.11 -3.32
CA GLY A 45 -10.49 0.52 -2.96
C GLY A 45 -10.99 1.44 -4.08
N SER A 46 -11.30 2.69 -3.74
CA SER A 46 -11.74 3.68 -4.72
C SER A 46 -10.59 4.32 -5.52
N GLY A 47 -9.36 3.79 -5.44
CA GLY A 47 -8.28 4.17 -6.34
C GLY A 47 -7.37 5.30 -5.86
N ARG A 48 -7.43 5.76 -4.61
CA ARG A 48 -6.70 6.98 -4.19
C ARG A 48 -5.17 6.92 -4.42
N ASN A 49 -4.54 5.76 -4.20
CA ASN A 49 -3.10 5.63 -4.44
C ASN A 49 -2.84 5.40 -5.93
N ALA A 50 -3.64 4.52 -6.58
CA ALA A 50 -3.54 4.26 -8.01
C ALA A 50 -3.66 5.53 -8.87
N LEU A 51 -4.65 6.38 -8.60
CA LEU A 51 -4.85 7.66 -9.27
C LEU A 51 -3.68 8.62 -9.03
N PHE A 52 -3.22 8.74 -7.78
CA PHE A 52 -2.04 9.54 -7.45
C PHE A 52 -0.80 9.06 -8.21
N LEU A 53 -0.57 7.75 -8.30
CA LEU A 53 0.56 7.19 -9.04
C LEU A 53 0.46 7.47 -10.54
N ALA A 54 -0.74 7.32 -11.13
CA ALA A 54 -0.97 7.64 -12.54
C ALA A 54 -0.73 9.14 -12.83
N GLU A 55 -1.16 10.04 -11.94
CA GLU A 55 -0.87 11.48 -12.02
C GLU A 55 0.64 11.79 -12.01
N ARG A 56 1.45 10.89 -11.44
CA ARG A 56 2.92 10.98 -11.38
C ARG A 56 3.61 10.23 -12.52
N GLY A 57 2.86 9.71 -13.49
CA GLY A 57 3.40 9.08 -14.69
C GLY A 57 3.77 7.61 -14.53
N TYR A 58 3.32 6.95 -13.47
CA TYR A 58 3.44 5.50 -13.33
C TYR A 58 2.48 4.78 -14.29
N ASP A 59 2.89 3.60 -14.75
CA ASP A 59 2.03 2.62 -15.42
C ASP A 59 1.39 1.76 -14.34
N VAL A 60 0.09 1.95 -14.07
CA VAL A 60 -0.54 1.47 -12.83
C VAL A 60 -1.47 0.30 -13.12
N ASP A 61 -1.18 -0.84 -12.49
CA ASP A 61 -2.16 -1.90 -12.26
C ASP A 61 -2.80 -1.70 -10.87
N ALA A 62 -4.11 -1.87 -10.76
CA ALA A 62 -4.82 -1.71 -9.49
C ALA A 62 -5.83 -2.84 -9.30
N VAL A 63 -5.80 -3.50 -8.14
CA VAL A 63 -6.62 -4.68 -7.86
C VAL A 63 -7.47 -4.51 -6.62
N ASP A 64 -8.75 -4.87 -6.72
CA ASP A 64 -9.66 -4.96 -5.57
C ASP A 64 -10.71 -6.07 -5.79
N ILE A 65 -11.27 -6.59 -4.71
CA ILE A 65 -12.33 -7.60 -4.76
C ILE A 65 -13.71 -6.97 -4.99
N ALA A 66 -13.88 -5.71 -4.58
CA ALA A 66 -15.15 -5.00 -4.62
C ALA A 66 -15.43 -4.40 -5.99
N ASP A 67 -16.54 -4.82 -6.60
CA ASP A 67 -17.03 -4.32 -7.89
C ASP A 67 -17.27 -2.79 -7.82
N GLU A 68 -17.97 -2.35 -6.78
CA GLU A 68 -18.34 -0.94 -6.55
C GLU A 68 -17.13 -0.03 -6.34
N ALA A 69 -16.07 -0.57 -5.71
CA ALA A 69 -14.83 0.16 -5.50
C ALA A 69 -14.11 0.43 -6.83
N ILE A 70 -14.01 -0.61 -7.66
CA ILE A 70 -13.41 -0.54 -9.00
C ILE A 70 -14.21 0.37 -9.93
N GLU A 71 -15.54 0.29 -9.90
CA GLU A 71 -16.41 1.18 -10.69
C GLU A 71 -16.21 2.65 -10.29
N THR A 72 -16.26 2.95 -8.98
CA THR A 72 -15.98 4.29 -8.46
C THR A 72 -14.57 4.77 -8.85
N ALA A 73 -13.57 3.89 -8.79
CA ALA A 73 -12.19 4.24 -9.14
C ALA A 73 -12.03 4.55 -10.63
N ARG A 74 -12.71 3.80 -11.51
CA ARG A 74 -12.74 4.03 -12.95
C ARG A 74 -13.39 5.38 -13.30
N GLU A 75 -14.54 5.68 -12.72
CA GLU A 75 -15.21 6.98 -12.93
C GLU A 75 -14.28 8.15 -12.55
N ARG A 76 -13.59 8.04 -11.41
CA ARG A 76 -12.62 9.06 -10.97
C ARG A 76 -11.40 9.17 -11.89
N ALA A 77 -10.95 8.05 -12.48
CA ALA A 77 -9.85 8.06 -13.44
C ALA A 77 -10.27 8.78 -14.73
N ASP A 78 -11.44 8.44 -15.25
CA ASP A 78 -12.01 9.05 -16.47
C ASP A 78 -12.21 10.56 -16.32
N GLU A 79 -12.72 11.01 -15.17
CA GLU A 79 -12.88 12.44 -14.85
C GLU A 79 -11.55 13.21 -14.87
N ARG A 80 -10.44 12.53 -14.58
CA ARG A 80 -9.08 13.11 -14.55
C ARG A 80 -8.29 12.86 -15.84
N GLY A 81 -8.82 12.05 -16.76
CA GLY A 81 -8.11 11.62 -17.96
C GLY A 81 -6.89 10.76 -17.67
N LEU A 82 -6.95 9.93 -16.61
CA LEU A 82 -5.88 9.04 -16.19
C LEU A 82 -6.15 7.62 -16.68
N ASP A 83 -5.08 6.92 -17.08
CA ASP A 83 -5.14 5.52 -17.51
C ASP A 83 -4.61 4.62 -16.38
N VAL A 84 -5.41 3.62 -16.00
CA VAL A 84 -5.10 2.66 -14.94
C VAL A 84 -5.72 1.31 -15.30
N ASP A 85 -4.92 0.24 -15.20
CA ASP A 85 -5.35 -1.14 -15.44
C ASP A 85 -6.07 -1.70 -14.21
N TRP A 86 -7.40 -1.55 -14.19
CA TRP A 86 -8.26 -2.01 -13.09
C TRP A 86 -8.63 -3.48 -13.19
N THR A 87 -8.14 -4.30 -12.26
CA THR A 87 -8.47 -5.72 -12.13
C THR A 87 -9.40 -5.98 -10.94
N ARG A 88 -10.51 -6.66 -11.20
CA ARG A 88 -11.37 -7.15 -10.12
C ARG A 88 -11.02 -8.59 -9.76
N ALA A 89 -10.37 -8.81 -8.62
CA ALA A 89 -9.97 -10.14 -8.18
C ALA A 89 -9.96 -10.27 -6.66
N ASP A 90 -10.21 -11.48 -6.16
CA ASP A 90 -9.78 -11.85 -4.81
C ASP A 90 -8.25 -11.96 -4.82
N LEU A 91 -7.58 -11.37 -3.83
CA LEU A 91 -6.12 -11.45 -3.75
C LEU A 91 -5.61 -12.88 -3.52
N ALA A 92 -6.45 -13.78 -3.00
CA ALA A 92 -6.13 -15.20 -2.93
C ALA A 92 -6.09 -15.89 -4.31
N GLU A 93 -6.66 -15.27 -5.35
CA GLU A 93 -6.68 -15.75 -6.74
C GLU A 93 -5.87 -14.85 -7.68
N PHE A 94 -5.33 -13.75 -7.17
CA PHE A 94 -4.52 -12.80 -7.93
C PHE A 94 -3.07 -13.24 -7.93
N ASP A 95 -2.54 -13.55 -9.11
CA ASP A 95 -1.17 -14.02 -9.32
C ASP A 95 -0.36 -12.95 -10.08
N PRO A 96 0.28 -12.00 -9.38
CA PRO A 96 1.08 -10.96 -10.02
C PRO A 96 2.36 -11.55 -10.61
N GLU A 97 2.65 -11.22 -11.86
CA GLU A 97 3.83 -11.74 -12.57
C GLU A 97 5.14 -11.43 -11.80
N PRO A 98 6.00 -12.45 -11.55
CA PRO A 98 7.27 -12.26 -10.86
C PRO A 98 8.17 -11.22 -11.54
N GLY A 99 8.72 -10.29 -10.76
CA GLY A 99 9.65 -9.28 -11.27
C GLY A 99 9.04 -8.18 -12.15
N ARG A 100 7.71 -8.04 -12.20
CA ARG A 100 7.00 -7.08 -13.06
C ARG A 100 6.95 -5.66 -12.53
N TYR A 101 6.99 -5.46 -11.21
CA TYR A 101 6.65 -4.17 -10.60
C TYR A 101 7.83 -3.42 -9.99
N ASP A 102 8.04 -2.18 -10.42
CA ASP A 102 9.02 -1.28 -9.81
C ASP A 102 8.52 -0.77 -8.44
N LEU A 103 7.20 -0.63 -8.28
CA LEU A 103 6.57 -0.19 -7.04
C LEU A 103 5.34 -1.04 -6.71
N ILE A 104 5.21 -1.51 -5.47
CA ILE A 104 3.98 -2.12 -4.96
C ILE A 104 3.53 -1.35 -3.74
N VAL A 105 2.25 -0.95 -3.71
CA VAL A 105 1.63 -0.24 -2.60
C VAL A 105 0.55 -1.13 -1.97
N VAL A 106 0.64 -1.29 -0.65
CA VAL A 106 -0.37 -2.02 0.15
C VAL A 106 -0.79 -1.14 1.32
N SER A 107 -2.02 -0.62 1.30
CA SER A 107 -2.49 0.27 2.36
C SER A 107 -3.78 -0.17 3.01
N TYR A 108 -3.81 -0.22 4.34
CA TYR A 108 -4.98 -0.53 5.16
C TYR A 108 -5.68 -1.87 4.83
N PHE A 109 -4.97 -2.76 4.14
CA PHE A 109 -5.36 -4.14 3.86
C PHE A 109 -4.44 -5.12 4.62
N ALA A 110 -5.03 -6.17 5.22
CA ALA A 110 -4.31 -7.13 6.04
C ALA A 110 -3.62 -8.16 5.14
N ALA A 111 -2.46 -7.79 4.60
CA ALA A 111 -1.80 -8.48 3.50
C ALA A 111 -0.72 -9.49 3.88
N LEU A 112 -0.47 -9.74 5.17
CA LEU A 112 0.71 -10.52 5.61
C LEU A 112 0.84 -11.88 4.92
N GLU A 113 -0.28 -12.55 4.64
CA GLU A 113 -0.30 -13.84 3.96
C GLU A 113 0.03 -13.75 2.46
N PHE A 114 -0.24 -12.61 1.82
CA PHE A 114 0.01 -12.36 0.39
C PHE A 114 1.38 -11.71 0.13
N LEU A 115 2.08 -11.25 1.18
CA LEU A 115 3.39 -10.63 1.05
C LEU A 115 4.44 -11.50 0.32
N PRO A 116 4.49 -12.84 0.46
CA PRO A 116 5.42 -13.66 -0.31
C PRO A 116 5.31 -13.42 -1.82
N ASP A 117 4.12 -13.54 -2.39
CA ASP A 117 3.90 -13.40 -3.84
C ASP A 117 4.12 -11.96 -4.30
N LEU A 118 3.66 -10.98 -3.51
CA LEU A 118 3.92 -9.56 -3.78
C LEU A 118 5.42 -9.24 -3.80
N LYS A 119 6.21 -9.85 -2.91
CA LYS A 119 7.67 -9.66 -2.89
C LYS A 119 8.36 -10.30 -4.09
N GLU A 120 7.85 -11.42 -4.60
CA GLU A 120 8.36 -12.04 -5.82
C GLU A 120 8.02 -11.21 -7.07
N ALA A 121 6.85 -10.57 -7.08
CA ALA A 121 6.37 -9.68 -8.13
C ALA A 121 7.17 -8.36 -8.26
N LEU A 122 7.89 -7.94 -7.21
CA LEU A 122 8.78 -6.78 -7.29
C LEU A 122 9.91 -7.03 -8.30
N ALA A 123 10.17 -6.10 -9.22
CA ALA A 123 11.36 -6.09 -10.06
C ALA A 123 12.65 -6.02 -9.22
N ALA A 124 13.80 -6.30 -9.83
CA ALA A 124 15.08 -6.12 -9.16
C ALA A 124 15.28 -4.64 -8.77
N GLY A 125 15.44 -4.36 -7.48
CA GLY A 125 15.49 -2.99 -6.97
C GLY A 125 14.13 -2.31 -6.81
N GLY A 126 13.03 -3.00 -7.10
CA GLY A 126 11.66 -2.52 -6.86
C GLY A 126 11.37 -2.33 -5.37
N VAL A 127 10.37 -1.50 -5.07
CA VAL A 127 10.06 -1.07 -3.70
C VAL A 127 8.64 -1.47 -3.30
N LEU A 128 8.51 -2.05 -2.10
CA LEU A 128 7.25 -2.22 -1.39
C LEU A 128 7.03 -1.04 -0.44
N VAL A 129 5.88 -0.38 -0.55
CA VAL A 129 5.37 0.60 0.39
C VAL A 129 4.15 0.01 1.08
N SER A 130 4.20 -0.15 2.40
CA SER A 130 3.07 -0.69 3.16
C SER A 130 2.72 0.17 4.37
N GLU A 131 1.43 0.41 4.57
CA GLU A 131 0.90 1.06 5.78
C GLU A 131 -0.33 0.30 6.29
N HIS A 132 -0.35 -0.08 7.57
CA HIS A 132 -1.45 -0.87 8.13
C HIS A 132 -1.71 -0.56 9.62
N HIS A 133 -2.93 -0.85 10.07
CA HIS A 133 -3.33 -0.65 11.45
C HIS A 133 -2.61 -1.59 12.43
N LEU A 134 -2.20 -1.04 13.56
CA LEU A 134 -1.63 -1.79 14.67
C LEU A 134 -2.67 -2.10 15.74
N ARG A 135 -2.42 -3.18 16.48
CA ARG A 135 -3.00 -3.40 17.81
C ARG A 135 -2.41 -2.40 18.78
N SER A 136 -3.22 -1.90 19.68
CA SER A 136 -2.83 -0.86 20.63
C SER A 136 -3.45 -1.15 22.00
N SER A 137 -2.69 -0.92 23.05
CA SER A 137 -3.23 -0.86 24.42
C SER A 137 -3.96 0.46 24.70
N ASP A 138 -3.63 1.52 23.95
CA ASP A 138 -4.28 2.82 24.02
C ASP A 138 -5.48 2.88 23.05
N PRO A 139 -6.51 3.70 23.35
CA PRO A 139 -7.63 3.92 22.43
C PRO A 139 -7.15 4.43 21.07
N VAL A 140 -7.55 3.74 19.99
CA VAL A 140 -7.20 4.12 18.62
C VAL A 140 -8.33 3.85 17.63
N ALA A 141 -8.47 4.75 16.66
CA ALA A 141 -9.37 4.58 15.53
C ALA A 141 -8.97 3.39 14.62
N GLY A 142 -9.87 3.01 13.70
CA GLY A 142 -9.65 1.93 12.72
C GLY A 142 -10.57 0.72 12.94
N PRO A 143 -10.17 -0.49 12.52
CA PRO A 143 -10.97 -1.70 12.68
C PRO A 143 -11.38 -1.92 14.14
N SER A 144 -12.64 -2.27 14.36
CA SER A 144 -13.22 -2.51 15.69
C SER A 144 -12.70 -3.78 16.38
N THR A 145 -11.95 -4.62 15.66
CA THR A 145 -11.39 -5.87 16.20
C THR A 145 -9.94 -6.05 15.79
N ASP A 146 -9.20 -6.83 16.60
CA ASP A 146 -7.80 -7.20 16.38
C ASP A 146 -7.57 -8.13 15.18
N ARG A 147 -8.64 -8.66 14.58
CA ARG A 147 -8.56 -9.55 13.40
C ARG A 147 -7.90 -8.85 12.22
N TYR A 148 -8.09 -7.54 12.08
CA TYR A 148 -7.56 -6.72 10.98
C TYR A 148 -6.49 -5.74 11.46
N ARG A 149 -5.78 -6.10 12.53
CA ARG A 149 -4.71 -5.29 13.11
C ARG A 149 -3.46 -6.13 13.32
N TYR A 150 -2.33 -5.62 12.86
CA TYR A 150 -1.03 -6.26 13.05
C TYR A 150 -0.57 -6.13 14.49
N ARG A 151 0.12 -7.14 15.00
CA ARG A 151 0.89 -7.03 16.23
C ARG A 151 2.15 -6.21 15.95
N SER A 152 2.78 -5.74 17.03
CA SER A 152 4.05 -5.03 16.90
C SER A 152 5.10 -5.89 16.18
N ASN A 153 5.72 -5.28 15.19
CA ASN A 153 6.74 -5.80 14.29
C ASN A 153 6.29 -6.93 13.37
N ASP A 154 5.00 -7.24 13.22
CA ASP A 154 4.56 -8.27 12.26
C ASP A 154 4.96 -7.89 10.83
N LEU A 155 4.70 -6.65 10.42
CA LEU A 155 5.05 -6.15 9.09
C LEU A 155 6.57 -6.11 8.88
N LEU A 156 7.34 -5.67 9.89
CA LEU A 156 8.80 -5.70 9.81
C LEU A 156 9.31 -7.13 9.60
N ARG A 157 8.89 -8.08 10.46
CA ARG A 157 9.35 -9.47 10.41
C ARG A 157 9.03 -10.13 9.08
N ALA A 158 7.87 -9.85 8.51
CA ALA A 158 7.44 -10.40 7.21
C ALA A 158 8.29 -9.90 6.02
N CYS A 159 9.05 -8.82 6.21
CA CYS A 159 9.83 -8.15 5.15
C CYS A 159 11.34 -8.09 5.46
N LEU A 160 11.85 -8.85 6.44
CA LEU A 160 13.29 -8.88 6.76
C LEU A 160 14.15 -9.56 5.67
N ASP A 161 13.51 -10.21 4.70
CA ASP A 161 14.12 -10.72 3.46
C ASP A 161 14.28 -9.64 2.38
N LEU A 162 13.69 -8.46 2.57
CA LEU A 162 13.94 -7.26 1.78
C LEU A 162 14.95 -6.35 2.48
N MET A 163 15.52 -5.40 1.74
CA MET A 163 16.25 -4.28 2.34
C MET A 163 15.25 -3.27 2.91
N VAL A 164 15.14 -3.20 4.23
CA VAL A 164 14.28 -2.21 4.90
C VAL A 164 14.94 -0.82 4.80
N LEU A 165 14.31 0.08 4.04
CA LEU A 165 14.75 1.48 3.90
C LEU A 165 14.20 2.35 5.04
N SER A 166 13.01 2.03 5.52
CA SER A 166 12.37 2.73 6.63
C SER A 166 11.28 1.86 7.25
N TYR A 167 11.23 1.86 8.58
CA TYR A 167 10.16 1.25 9.35
C TYR A 167 9.79 2.14 10.53
N THR A 168 8.50 2.37 10.74
CA THR A 168 8.01 3.11 11.91
C THR A 168 6.70 2.50 12.41
N GLU A 169 6.54 2.40 13.71
CA GLU A 169 5.25 2.20 14.38
C GLU A 169 4.93 3.46 15.18
N ARG A 170 3.80 4.12 14.89
CA ARG A 170 3.43 5.38 15.56
C ARG A 170 1.92 5.56 15.64
N GLN A 171 1.49 6.37 16.59
CA GLN A 171 0.16 6.98 16.54
C GLN A 171 0.20 8.24 15.68
N ARG A 172 -0.84 8.46 14.88
CA ARG A 172 -1.06 9.67 14.09
C ARG A 172 -2.40 10.30 14.52
N PRO A 173 -2.47 11.62 14.73
CA PRO A 173 -3.74 12.28 14.97
C PRO A 173 -4.70 12.09 13.78
N THR A 174 -5.99 12.05 14.09
CA THR A 174 -7.07 12.10 13.10
C THR A 174 -7.93 13.33 13.38
N ASP A 175 -8.69 13.78 12.39
CA ASP A 175 -9.57 14.94 12.52
C ASP A 175 -10.70 14.68 13.52
N ASP A 176 -11.07 13.42 13.72
CA ASP A 176 -12.10 12.95 14.67
C ASP A 176 -11.61 12.88 16.13
N GLY A 177 -10.35 13.24 16.38
CA GLY A 177 -9.77 13.34 17.73
C GLY A 177 -9.18 12.05 18.29
N GLU A 178 -9.65 10.86 17.87
CA GLU A 178 -9.02 9.59 18.25
C GLU A 178 -7.82 9.28 17.34
N PRO A 179 -6.61 9.07 17.88
CA PRO A 179 -5.44 8.77 17.05
C PRO A 179 -5.57 7.41 16.37
N VAL A 180 -4.83 7.22 15.28
CA VAL A 180 -4.67 5.92 14.62
C VAL A 180 -3.27 5.38 14.86
N ALA A 181 -3.14 4.15 15.38
CA ALA A 181 -1.86 3.45 15.43
C ALA A 181 -1.60 2.73 14.10
N VAL A 182 -0.46 3.02 13.48
CA VAL A 182 -0.06 2.47 12.18
C VAL A 182 1.39 2.01 12.17
N ALA A 183 1.63 0.89 11.49
CA ALA A 183 2.94 0.50 11.01
C ALA A 183 3.11 1.02 9.58
N THR A 184 4.26 1.62 9.30
CA THR A 184 4.65 2.06 7.96
C THR A 184 5.99 1.42 7.61
N LEU A 185 6.07 0.76 6.46
CA LEU A 185 7.26 0.12 5.92
C LEU A 185 7.55 0.64 4.51
N VAL A 186 8.82 0.89 4.23
CA VAL A 186 9.35 1.03 2.87
C VAL A 186 10.53 0.09 2.76
N ALA A 187 10.45 -0.88 1.86
CA ALA A 187 11.46 -1.92 1.71
C ALA A 187 11.74 -2.22 0.24
N ARG A 188 12.97 -2.58 -0.09
CA ARG A 188 13.44 -2.75 -1.47
C ARG A 188 13.86 -4.19 -1.74
N ARG A 189 13.49 -4.73 -2.90
CA ARG A 189 13.97 -6.04 -3.35
C ARG A 189 15.46 -5.97 -3.64
N SER A 190 16.25 -6.61 -2.78
CA SER A 190 17.71 -6.72 -2.93
C SER A 190 18.08 -8.04 -3.59
N SER A 191 19.20 -8.08 -4.32
CA SER A 191 19.72 -9.31 -4.91
C SER A 191 20.68 -10.00 -3.93
N GLY A 192 20.15 -10.87 -3.06
CA GLY A 192 20.95 -11.82 -2.29
C GLY A 192 21.86 -11.21 -1.22
N GLY A 193 21.43 -10.11 -0.58
CA GLY A 193 22.18 -9.45 0.51
C GLY A 193 23.25 -8.45 0.04
N THR A 194 23.38 -8.23 -1.27
CA THR A 194 24.24 -7.18 -1.85
C THR A 194 23.44 -6.14 -2.59
N GLN A 195 23.80 -4.85 -2.45
CA GLN A 195 23.17 -3.75 -3.16
C GLN A 195 24.10 -2.53 -3.24
N SER A 196 23.88 -1.66 -4.24
CA SER A 196 24.49 -0.34 -4.32
C SER A 196 23.81 0.65 -3.38
N TYR A 197 24.62 1.46 -2.70
CA TYR A 197 24.16 2.51 -1.81
C TYR A 197 24.54 3.88 -2.40
N PRO A 198 23.66 4.89 -2.30
CA PRO A 198 24.03 6.25 -2.70
C PRO A 198 25.22 6.73 -1.85
N LEU A 199 26.19 7.37 -2.50
CA LEU A 199 27.27 8.05 -1.81
C LEU A 199 26.67 9.23 -1.03
N VAL A 200 26.78 9.20 0.30
CA VAL A 200 26.46 10.35 1.13
C VAL A 200 27.68 11.27 1.14
N PRO A 201 27.55 12.54 0.70
CA PRO A 201 28.62 13.52 0.81
C PRO A 201 29.09 13.68 2.26
N ASP A 202 30.39 13.87 2.49
CA ASP A 202 30.98 13.97 3.84
C ASP A 202 30.33 15.06 4.70
N ASP A 203 29.80 16.13 4.10
CA ASP A 203 29.13 17.24 4.80
C ASP A 203 27.73 16.89 5.32
N ARG A 204 27.19 15.71 4.98
CA ARG A 204 25.88 15.21 5.43
C ARG A 204 25.94 13.98 6.34
N LEU A 205 27.14 13.54 6.71
CA LEU A 205 27.31 12.49 7.71
C LEU A 205 27.10 13.11 9.11
N GLU A 206 26.22 12.53 9.91
CA GLU A 206 26.16 12.89 11.34
C GLU A 206 27.46 12.46 12.04
N PRO A 207 28.02 13.29 12.93
CA PRO A 207 29.29 13.01 13.61
C PRO A 207 29.25 11.79 14.54
#